data_AF-A0A218N5E0-F1
#
_entry.id   AF-A0A218N5E0-F1
#
_cell.length_a   1.000
_cell.length_b   1.000
_cell.length_c   1.000
_cell.angle_alpha   90.00
_cell.angle_beta   90.00
_cell.angle_gamma   90.00
#
_symmetry.space_group_name_H-M   'P 1'
#
loop_
_entity.id
_entity.type
_entity.pdbx_description
1 polymer ?
#
loop_
_entity_poly.entity_id
_entity_poly.type
_entity_poly.pdbx_seq_one_letter_code
_entity_poly.pdbx_strand_id
1 'polypeptide(L)'
;MERTLCWASGRGCWSCSQESYFFADDMCTKKILKKNANTLVSSEKSFGIPVVCENGGVDMNPIITAHQEIVIENSVRYIELLKSEATKILDEYWETWKARNQLISQTTYANGGKFMPGRFAPVFKKVGSSQKLTIVWKDFSPRFKNKIEHHGVVVKPKLGGYSVSCFKNALDWELEMILETENKIKPIRELLAEYHQRKLADIKRLEKLKRLI
;
A
#
# COMPACT_ATOMS: atom_id res chain seq x y z
N MET A 1 -44.89 -1.43 3.94
CA MET A 1 -45.19 -2.29 5.10
C MET A 1 -45.64 -3.61 4.49
N GLU A 2 -45.05 -4.77 4.75
CA GLU A 2 -44.34 -5.29 5.92
C GLU A 2 -43.07 -6.05 5.50
N ARG A 3 -42.04 -6.06 6.36
CA ARG A 3 -40.88 -6.94 6.26
C ARG A 3 -41.14 -8.14 7.15
N THR A 4 -41.09 -9.35 6.59
CA THR A 4 -41.16 -10.59 7.36
C THR A 4 -39.75 -11.15 7.52
N LEU A 5 -39.26 -11.15 8.76
CA LEU A 5 -38.08 -11.90 9.19
C LEU A 5 -38.53 -13.31 9.59
N CYS A 6 -38.03 -14.35 8.93
CA CYS A 6 -38.24 -15.72 9.36
C CYS A 6 -36.92 -16.38 9.71
N TRP A 7 -36.79 -16.79 10.96
CA TRP A 7 -35.82 -17.78 11.42
C TRP A 7 -36.44 -19.17 11.28
N ALA A 8 -35.70 -20.14 10.74
CA ALA A 8 -36.16 -21.52 10.66
C ALA A 8 -35.23 -22.44 11.47
N SER A 9 -35.65 -22.73 12.69
CA SER A 9 -35.24 -23.91 13.46
C SER A 9 -36.00 -25.14 12.98
N GLY A 10 -35.28 -26.22 12.67
CA GLY A 10 -35.70 -27.63 12.80
C GLY A 10 -37.01 -28.11 12.14
N ARG A 11 -36.83 -29.00 11.15
CA ARG A 11 -37.77 -30.03 10.64
C ARG A 11 -38.97 -29.57 9.81
N GLY A 12 -38.80 -29.72 8.49
CA GLY A 12 -39.70 -30.45 7.59
C GLY A 12 -41.03 -29.81 7.20
N CYS A 13 -41.06 -29.15 6.03
CA CYS A 13 -42.10 -29.35 5.02
C CYS A 13 -41.63 -28.70 3.70
N TRP A 14 -41.83 -29.38 2.59
CA TRP A 14 -41.42 -28.97 1.26
C TRP A 14 -42.26 -27.82 0.72
N SER A 15 -41.62 -26.68 0.51
CA SER A 15 -41.84 -25.78 -0.61
C SER A 15 -40.60 -24.89 -0.73
N CYS A 16 -39.57 -25.38 -1.43
CA CYS A 16 -38.28 -24.70 -1.52
C CYS A 16 -38.17 -24.01 -2.88
N SER A 17 -38.49 -22.72 -2.92
CA SER A 17 -37.86 -21.81 -3.87
C SER A 17 -36.35 -21.84 -3.58
N GLN A 18 -35.59 -22.51 -4.46
CA GLN A 18 -34.15 -22.69 -4.28
C GLN A 18 -33.41 -21.37 -4.48
N GLU A 19 -33.28 -20.58 -3.42
CA GLU A 19 -32.11 -19.71 -3.26
C GLU A 19 -30.91 -20.64 -3.01
N SER A 20 -30.07 -20.83 -4.03
CA SER A 20 -28.83 -21.58 -3.88
C SER A 20 -27.69 -20.61 -3.57
N TYR A 21 -27.15 -20.70 -2.36
CA TYR A 21 -25.95 -19.97 -1.95
C TYR A 21 -24.73 -20.80 -2.35
N PHE A 22 -23.92 -20.28 -3.27
CA PHE A 22 -22.66 -20.92 -3.64
C PHE A 22 -21.57 -20.46 -2.67
N PHE A 23 -21.03 -21.39 -1.88
CA PHE A 23 -19.84 -21.16 -1.06
C PHE A 23 -18.61 -21.36 -1.96
N ALA A 24 -17.84 -20.29 -2.19
CA ALA A 24 -16.52 -20.41 -2.79
C ALA A 24 -15.53 -20.79 -1.67
N ASP A 25 -15.38 -22.08 -1.41
CA ASP A 25 -14.29 -22.59 -0.58
C ASP A 25 -12.98 -22.46 -1.37
N ASP A 26 -12.08 -21.61 -0.86
CA ASP A 26 -10.71 -21.46 -1.37
C ASP A 26 -9.94 -22.77 -1.11
N MET A 27 -9.91 -23.66 -2.09
CA MET A 27 -9.11 -24.89 -2.07
C MET A 27 -7.62 -24.53 -2.15
N CYS A 28 -7.07 -24.20 -0.98
CA CYS A 28 -5.66 -24.02 -0.73
C CYS A 28 -4.87 -25.27 -1.14
N THR A 29 -4.05 -25.14 -2.19
CA THR A 29 -2.95 -26.08 -2.47
C THR A 29 -1.95 -26.05 -1.32
N LYS A 30 -2.17 -26.90 -0.32
CA LYS A 30 -1.17 -27.28 0.67
C LYS A 30 0.00 -27.97 -0.03
N LYS A 31 1.13 -27.27 -0.17
CA LYS A 31 2.47 -27.88 -0.13
C LYS A 31 3.56 -26.85 0.21
N ILE A 32 3.96 -26.92 1.48
CA ILE A 32 5.31 -26.68 2.03
C ILE A 32 5.90 -25.28 1.84
N LEU A 33 5.64 -24.38 2.80
CA LEU A 33 6.65 -23.47 3.36
C LEU A 33 6.39 -23.30 4.86
N LYS A 34 7.05 -24.15 5.66
CA LYS A 34 7.06 -24.06 7.11
C LYS A 34 8.08 -22.99 7.51
N LYS A 35 7.60 -21.82 7.93
CA LYS A 35 7.96 -21.08 9.16
C LYS A 35 7.61 -19.59 9.01
N ASN A 36 6.96 -19.06 10.04
CA ASN A 36 6.65 -17.66 10.34
C ASN A 36 5.41 -17.08 9.63
N ALA A 37 4.25 -17.66 9.90
CA ALA A 37 2.94 -17.13 9.48
C ALA A 37 2.02 -16.94 10.70
N ASN A 38 2.40 -16.11 11.65
CA ASN A 38 1.54 -15.75 12.78
C ASN A 38 1.15 -14.27 12.74
N THR A 39 0.71 -13.74 11.58
CA THR A 39 -0.08 -12.49 11.52
C THR A 39 -0.84 -12.33 10.19
N LEU A 40 -1.34 -13.40 9.59
CA LEU A 40 -2.39 -13.27 8.57
C LEU A 40 -3.72 -13.28 9.32
N VAL A 41 -4.24 -12.10 9.62
CA VAL A 41 -5.63 -11.91 10.04
C VAL A 41 -6.49 -12.36 8.85
N SER A 42 -6.90 -13.63 8.86
CA SER A 42 -7.94 -14.15 7.99
C SER A 42 -9.26 -13.53 8.43
N SER A 43 -9.56 -12.34 7.93
CA SER A 43 -10.95 -11.90 7.86
C SER A 43 -11.60 -12.68 6.71
N GLU A 44 -12.02 -13.92 7.00
CA GLU A 44 -12.97 -14.65 6.17
C GLU A 44 -14.32 -13.94 6.31
N LYS A 45 -14.48 -12.83 5.60
CA LYS A 45 -15.81 -12.29 5.30
C LYS A 45 -16.39 -13.24 4.26
N SER A 46 -17.27 -14.15 4.68
CA SER A 46 -18.14 -14.86 3.75
C SER A 46 -19.02 -13.83 3.04
N PHE A 47 -18.77 -13.62 1.75
CA PHE A 47 -19.55 -12.71 0.92
C PHE A 47 -20.54 -13.56 0.13
N GLY A 48 -21.82 -13.46 0.47
CA GLY A 48 -22.88 -14.07 -0.33
C GLY A 48 -23.00 -13.31 -1.65
N ILE A 49 -22.73 -13.96 -2.78
CA ILE A 49 -22.99 -13.40 -4.10
C ILE A 49 -24.42 -13.81 -4.48
N PRO A 50 -25.37 -12.88 -4.67
CA PRO A 50 -26.69 -13.23 -5.17
C PRO A 50 -26.56 -13.70 -6.62
N VAL A 51 -27.09 -14.89 -6.91
CA VAL A 51 -27.06 -15.48 -8.25
C VAL A 51 -28.47 -15.71 -8.73
N VAL A 52 -28.76 -15.33 -9.98
CA VAL A 52 -30.07 -15.53 -10.62
C VAL A 52 -29.98 -16.77 -11.51
N CYS A 53 -30.98 -17.65 -11.42
CA CYS A 53 -31.13 -18.77 -12.34
C CYS A 53 -31.98 -18.33 -13.53
N GLU A 54 -31.42 -18.39 -14.74
CA GLU A 54 -32.13 -18.11 -15.99
C GLU A 54 -32.13 -19.36 -16.87
N ASN A 55 -33.30 -19.74 -17.41
CA ASN A 55 -33.46 -20.87 -18.34
C ASN A 55 -32.88 -22.21 -17.85
N GLY A 56 -32.88 -22.46 -16.53
CA GLY A 56 -32.34 -23.70 -15.94
C GLY A 56 -30.82 -23.73 -15.76
N GLY A 57 -30.12 -22.62 -16.04
CA GLY A 57 -28.70 -22.41 -15.78
C GLY A 57 -28.45 -21.31 -14.75
N VAL A 58 -27.25 -21.31 -14.16
CA VAL A 58 -26.78 -20.29 -13.23
C VAL A 58 -26.13 -19.16 -14.04
N ASP A 59 -26.58 -17.91 -13.86
CA ASP A 59 -25.90 -16.76 -14.46
C ASP A 59 -24.53 -16.55 -13.78
N MET A 60 -23.45 -16.73 -14.53
CA MET A 60 -22.08 -16.61 -14.03
C MET A 60 -21.57 -15.16 -13.98
N ASN A 61 -22.26 -14.22 -14.62
CA ASN A 61 -21.82 -12.82 -14.74
C ASN A 61 -21.67 -12.11 -13.38
N PRO A 62 -22.60 -12.24 -12.41
CA PRO A 62 -22.44 -11.67 -11.07
C PRO A 62 -21.24 -12.26 -10.33
N ILE A 63 -20.99 -13.57 -10.49
CA ILE A 63 -19.88 -14.28 -9.84
C ILE A 63 -18.53 -13.78 -10.36
N ILE A 64 -18.39 -13.65 -11.68
CA ILE A 64 -17.17 -13.18 -12.33
C ILE A 64 -16.87 -11.72 -11.93
N THR A 65 -17.90 -10.88 -11.92
CA THR A 65 -17.78 -9.45 -11.55
C THR A 65 -17.37 -9.31 -10.08
N ALA A 66 -18.02 -10.02 -9.17
CA ALA A 66 -17.71 -10.00 -7.74
C ALA A 66 -16.29 -10.53 -7.45
N HIS A 67 -15.87 -11.60 -8.12
CA HIS A 67 -14.50 -12.11 -7.99
C HIS A 67 -13.47 -11.05 -8.39
N GLN A 68 -13.69 -10.37 -9.51
CA GLN A 68 -12.78 -9.33 -9.99
C GLN A 68 -12.73 -8.12 -9.03
N GLU A 69 -13.85 -7.77 -8.40
CA GLU A 69 -13.91 -6.73 -7.36
C GLU A 69 -13.09 -7.14 -6.12
N ILE A 70 -13.19 -8.39 -5.66
CA ILE A 70 -12.37 -8.93 -4.56
C ILE A 70 -10.87 -8.88 -4.88
N VAL A 71 -10.47 -9.21 -6.12
CA VAL A 71 -9.06 -9.12 -6.55
C VAL A 71 -8.53 -7.68 -6.49
N ILE A 72 -9.35 -6.70 -6.87
CA ILE A 72 -9.02 -5.27 -6.76
C ILE A 72 -8.89 -4.87 -5.28
N GLU A 73 -9.82 -5.29 -4.43
CA GLU A 73 -9.76 -5.02 -2.98
C GLU A 73 -8.49 -5.59 -2.35
N ASN A 74 -8.12 -6.83 -2.71
CA ASN A 74 -6.89 -7.45 -2.22
C ASN A 74 -5.66 -6.63 -2.61
N SER A 75 -5.61 -6.12 -3.84
CA SER A 75 -4.52 -5.22 -4.27
C SER A 75 -4.45 -3.94 -3.43
N VAL A 76 -5.61 -3.37 -3.04
CA VAL A 76 -5.66 -2.22 -2.14
C VAL A 76 -5.14 -2.58 -0.75
N ARG A 77 -5.57 -3.72 -0.18
CA ARG A 77 -5.09 -4.20 1.13
C ARG A 77 -3.58 -4.40 1.14
N TYR A 78 -3.00 -4.98 0.10
CA TYR A 78 -1.55 -5.14 0.00
C TYR A 78 -0.82 -3.79 -0.06
N ILE A 79 -1.34 -2.81 -0.79
CA ILE A 79 -0.76 -1.46 -0.81
C ILE A 79 -0.80 -0.81 0.59
N GLU A 80 -1.88 -0.99 1.34
CA GLU A 80 -2.02 -0.48 2.70
C GLU A 80 -1.07 -1.15 3.69
N LEU A 81 -0.87 -2.47 3.57
CA LEU A 81 0.12 -3.22 4.36
C LEU A 81 1.55 -2.76 4.05
N LEU A 82 1.89 -2.59 2.77
CA LEU A 82 3.20 -2.07 2.38
C LEU A 82 3.42 -0.64 2.88
N LYS A 83 2.37 0.18 2.86
CA LYS A 83 2.41 1.53 3.42
C LYS A 83 2.67 1.48 4.93
N SER A 84 1.97 0.64 5.69
CA SER A 84 2.16 0.57 7.15
C SER A 84 3.56 0.08 7.51
N GLU A 85 4.11 -0.87 6.76
CA GLU A 85 5.47 -1.35 6.97
C GLU A 85 6.53 -0.29 6.63
N ALA A 86 6.36 0.42 5.50
CA ALA A 86 7.22 1.53 5.16
C ALA A 86 7.12 2.70 6.16
N THR A 87 5.94 2.96 6.73
CA THR A 87 5.77 4.00 7.76
C THR A 87 6.68 3.72 8.96
N LYS A 88 6.78 2.48 9.44
CA LYS A 88 7.67 2.14 10.57
C LYS A 88 9.12 2.49 10.28
N ILE A 89 9.60 2.14 9.07
CA ILE A 89 10.97 2.42 8.62
C ILE A 89 11.21 3.93 8.49
N LEU A 90 10.24 4.66 7.94
CA LEU A 90 10.31 6.11 7.79
C LEU A 90 10.31 6.81 9.15
N ASP A 91 9.44 6.39 10.07
CA ASP A 91 9.35 6.97 11.41
C ASP A 91 10.65 6.74 12.20
N GLU A 92 11.21 5.52 12.14
CA GLU A 92 12.54 5.20 12.71
C GLU A 92 13.61 6.15 12.16
N TYR A 93 13.69 6.31 10.83
CA TYR A 93 14.61 7.25 10.20
C TYR A 93 14.40 8.68 10.71
N TRP A 94 13.15 9.15 10.75
CA TRP A 94 12.82 10.51 11.17
C TRP A 94 13.20 10.78 12.62
N GLU A 95 12.98 9.83 13.53
CA GLU A 95 13.38 9.98 14.93
C GLU A 95 14.90 10.06 15.07
N THR A 96 15.65 9.14 14.46
CA THR A 96 17.12 9.17 14.51
C THR A 96 17.69 10.43 13.85
N TRP A 97 17.14 10.84 12.71
CA TRP A 97 17.59 12.02 11.98
C TRP A 97 17.32 13.31 12.75
N LYS A 98 16.13 13.45 13.37
CA LYS A 98 15.79 14.60 14.23
C LYS A 98 16.67 14.65 15.47
N ALA A 99 16.88 13.52 16.15
CA ALA A 99 17.74 13.45 17.33
C ALA A 99 19.19 13.84 17.00
N ARG A 100 19.72 13.35 15.86
CA ARG A 100 21.05 13.72 15.38
C ARG A 100 21.14 15.22 15.09
N ASN A 101 20.16 15.78 14.39
CA ASN A 101 20.12 17.21 14.09
C ASN A 101 19.99 18.08 15.36
N GLN A 102 19.25 17.61 16.36
CA GLN A 102 19.15 18.28 17.65
C GLN A 102 20.51 18.29 18.38
N LEU A 103 21.24 17.17 18.37
CA LEU A 103 22.58 17.09 18.94
C LEU A 103 23.57 18.01 18.20
N ILE A 104 23.52 18.03 16.86
CA ILE A 104 24.33 18.93 16.04
C ILE A 104 24.01 20.38 16.39
N SER A 105 22.74 20.73 16.54
CA SER A 105 22.31 22.08 16.92
C SER A 105 22.91 22.49 18.27
N GLN A 106 22.71 21.67 19.31
CA GLN A 106 23.23 21.93 20.66
C GLN A 106 24.74 22.11 20.70
N THR A 107 25.47 21.19 20.06
CA THR A 107 26.95 21.24 20.01
C THR A 107 27.47 22.41 19.19
N THR A 108 26.79 22.77 18.10
CA THR A 108 27.25 23.85 17.22
C THR A 108 27.05 25.22 17.87
N TYR A 109 25.89 25.48 18.47
CA TYR A 109 25.63 26.74 19.17
C TYR A 109 26.52 26.91 20.41
N ALA A 110 26.78 25.84 21.15
CA ALA A 110 27.72 25.87 22.28
C ALA A 110 29.15 26.24 21.86
N ASN A 111 29.56 25.83 20.66
CA ASN A 111 30.93 26.04 20.15
C ASN A 111 31.07 27.22 19.19
N GLY A 112 30.01 28.02 18.98
CA GLY A 112 30.01 29.16 18.05
C GLY A 112 30.23 28.79 16.57
N GLY A 113 30.03 27.52 16.21
CA GLY A 113 30.27 26.99 14.87
C GLY A 113 29.14 27.28 13.89
N LYS A 114 29.36 26.91 12.61
CA LYS A 114 28.32 26.97 11.57
C LYS A 114 27.40 25.75 11.66
N PHE A 115 26.11 25.97 11.91
CA PHE A 115 25.11 24.89 11.96
C PHE A 115 24.95 24.22 10.59
N MET A 116 25.29 22.94 10.51
CA MET A 116 25.14 22.10 9.32
C MET A 116 24.26 20.89 9.66
N PRO A 117 22.93 21.02 9.56
CA PRO A 117 22.03 19.90 9.80
C PRO A 117 22.05 18.91 8.64
N GLY A 118 21.58 17.69 8.91
CA GLY A 118 21.10 16.78 7.89
C GLY A 118 20.00 17.45 7.06
N ARG A 119 19.93 17.08 5.79
CA ARG A 119 19.16 17.75 4.74
C ARG A 119 18.14 16.81 4.10
N PHE A 120 18.38 15.51 4.11
CA PHE A 120 17.61 14.54 3.33
C PHE A 120 16.75 13.66 4.22
N ALA A 121 15.50 13.46 3.81
CA ALA A 121 14.64 12.48 4.45
C ALA A 121 13.66 11.83 3.46
N PRO A 122 13.28 10.56 3.67
CA PRO A 122 12.32 9.86 2.85
C PRO A 122 10.89 10.25 3.26
N VAL A 123 10.01 10.37 2.26
CA VAL A 123 8.60 10.69 2.45
C VAL A 123 7.71 9.92 1.50
N PHE A 124 6.47 9.67 1.92
CA PHE A 124 5.43 9.23 1.00
C PHE A 124 5.04 10.36 0.03
N LYS A 125 4.82 9.97 -1.22
CA LYS A 125 4.31 10.85 -2.27
C LYS A 125 3.25 10.13 -3.08
N LYS A 126 2.12 10.80 -3.32
CA LYS A 126 1.15 10.39 -4.33
C LYS A 126 1.52 11.04 -5.66
N VAL A 127 1.57 10.27 -6.74
CA VAL A 127 2.01 10.72 -8.06
C VAL A 127 0.88 10.53 -9.07
N GLY A 128 0.64 11.58 -9.86
CA GLY A 128 -0.33 11.60 -10.96
C GLY A 128 -1.79 11.57 -10.50
N SER A 129 -2.69 11.59 -11.49
CA SER A 129 -4.14 11.53 -11.27
C SER A 129 -4.58 10.21 -10.63
N SER A 130 -3.89 9.10 -10.93
CA SER A 130 -4.17 7.78 -10.36
C SER A 130 -3.77 7.64 -8.89
N GLN A 131 -3.24 8.70 -8.26
CA GLN A 131 -2.81 8.70 -6.86
C GLN A 131 -1.82 7.57 -6.53
N LYS A 132 -0.86 7.28 -7.44
CA LYS A 132 0.14 6.23 -7.23
C LYS A 132 0.96 6.54 -5.99
N LEU A 133 0.89 5.70 -4.96
CA LEU A 133 1.69 5.86 -3.75
C LEU A 133 3.12 5.37 -4.00
N THR A 134 4.11 6.16 -3.60
CA THR A 134 5.52 5.78 -3.66
C THR A 134 6.30 6.50 -2.55
N ILE A 135 7.54 6.08 -2.34
CA ILE A 135 8.46 6.66 -1.36
C ILE A 135 9.55 7.41 -2.13
N VAL A 136 9.72 8.69 -1.84
CA VAL A 136 10.73 9.56 -2.47
C VAL A 136 11.61 10.21 -1.42
N TRP A 137 12.84 10.51 -1.80
CA TRP A 137 13.72 11.33 -0.98
C TRP A 137 13.46 12.81 -1.25
N LYS A 138 13.46 13.61 -0.19
CA LYS A 138 13.37 15.08 -0.26
C LYS A 138 14.59 15.72 0.37
N ASP A 139 15.01 16.82 -0.24
CA ASP A 139 15.98 17.77 0.25
C ASP A 139 15.24 18.91 0.98
N PHE A 140 15.35 18.93 2.30
CA PHE A 140 14.74 19.89 3.22
C PHE A 140 15.55 21.16 3.42
N SER A 141 16.66 21.31 2.71
CA SER A 141 17.46 22.53 2.77
C SER A 141 16.66 23.77 2.46
N PRO A 142 16.92 24.88 3.16
CA PRO A 142 16.33 26.16 2.81
C PRO A 142 16.78 26.55 1.40
N ARG A 143 15.82 26.75 0.50
CA ARG A 143 16.06 27.32 -0.82
C ARG A 143 15.29 28.61 -0.94
N PHE A 144 16.00 29.70 -1.16
CA PHE A 144 15.38 31.00 -1.41
C PHE A 144 15.09 31.15 -2.90
N LYS A 145 13.81 31.31 -3.24
CA LYS A 145 13.38 31.75 -4.57
C LYS A 145 12.45 32.94 -4.41
N ASN A 146 12.76 34.05 -5.07
CA ASN A 146 11.96 35.29 -4.97
C ASN A 146 11.74 35.76 -3.51
N LYS A 147 12.75 35.65 -2.63
CA LYS A 147 12.67 35.94 -1.18
C LYS A 147 11.67 35.07 -0.39
N ILE A 148 11.14 34.01 -1.00
CA ILE A 148 10.32 33.00 -0.33
C ILE A 148 11.19 31.76 -0.08
N GLU A 149 11.12 31.23 1.14
CA GLU A 149 11.83 30.03 1.53
C GLU A 149 11.04 28.78 1.12
N HIS A 150 11.67 27.89 0.37
CA HIS A 150 11.10 26.62 -0.05
C HIS A 150 11.90 25.47 0.56
N HIS A 151 11.19 24.51 1.14
CA HIS A 151 11.76 23.27 1.67
C HIS A 151 11.17 22.05 0.96
N GLY A 152 11.91 20.94 0.96
CA GLY A 152 11.39 19.64 0.57
C GLY A 152 11.39 19.40 -0.94
N VAL A 153 12.44 19.83 -1.64
CA VAL A 153 12.62 19.54 -3.07
C VAL A 153 12.83 18.04 -3.26
N VAL A 154 12.09 17.44 -4.18
CA VAL A 154 12.22 16.00 -4.45
C VAL A 154 13.58 15.71 -5.10
N VAL A 155 14.34 14.80 -4.49
CA VAL A 155 15.57 14.26 -5.05
C VAL A 155 15.22 13.35 -6.21
N LYS A 156 15.85 13.56 -7.37
CA LYS A 156 15.61 12.73 -8.56
C LYS A 156 16.44 11.45 -8.48
N PRO A 157 15.83 10.25 -8.57
CA PRO A 157 16.59 9.01 -8.69
C PRO A 157 17.31 8.93 -10.03
N LYS A 158 18.36 8.10 -10.11
CA LYS A 158 19.04 7.72 -11.35
C LYS A 158 18.38 6.47 -11.95
N LEU A 159 18.87 6.01 -13.10
CA LEU A 159 18.34 4.82 -13.80
C LEU A 159 18.30 3.57 -12.90
N GLY A 160 19.25 3.41 -11.98
CA GLY A 160 19.30 2.32 -11.00
C GLY A 160 18.66 2.62 -9.63
N GLY A 161 17.93 3.73 -9.49
CA GLY A 161 17.33 4.17 -8.23
C GLY A 161 18.16 5.24 -7.50
N TYR A 162 17.99 5.32 -6.18
CA TYR A 162 18.78 6.23 -5.34
C TYR A 162 20.14 5.62 -5.03
N SER A 163 21.19 6.42 -5.20
CA SER A 163 22.58 6.06 -4.88
C SER A 163 23.24 7.26 -4.20
N VAL A 164 24.44 7.08 -3.63
CA VAL A 164 25.21 8.16 -2.99
C VAL A 164 25.27 9.43 -3.86
N SER A 165 25.47 9.24 -5.16
CA SER A 165 25.55 10.35 -6.13
C SER A 165 24.26 11.18 -6.31
N CYS A 166 23.11 10.69 -5.82
CA CYS A 166 21.85 11.43 -5.82
C CYS A 166 21.79 12.49 -4.70
N PHE A 167 22.57 12.31 -3.63
CA PHE A 167 22.51 13.09 -2.39
C PHE A 167 23.67 14.09 -2.33
N LYS A 168 23.62 15.10 -3.18
CA LYS A 168 24.67 16.14 -3.23
C LYS A 168 24.72 16.92 -1.93
N ASN A 169 25.91 17.09 -1.36
CA ASN A 169 26.14 17.79 -0.09
C ASN A 169 25.50 17.11 1.14
N ALA A 170 25.21 15.81 1.05
CA ALA A 170 24.91 15.03 2.24
C ALA A 170 26.20 14.89 3.08
N LEU A 171 26.03 14.85 4.39
CA LEU A 171 27.11 14.59 5.34
C LEU A 171 27.39 13.08 5.39
N ASP A 172 28.60 12.68 5.79
CA ASP A 172 28.98 11.26 5.80
C ASP A 172 28.04 10.40 6.67
N TRP A 173 27.70 10.88 7.87
CA TRP A 173 26.74 10.21 8.76
C TRP A 173 25.33 10.13 8.15
N GLU A 174 24.96 11.14 7.36
CA GLU A 174 23.66 11.20 6.71
C GLU A 174 23.62 10.23 5.52
N LEU A 175 24.72 10.13 4.76
CA LEU A 175 24.86 9.17 3.67
C LEU A 175 24.74 7.72 4.17
N GLU A 176 25.36 7.38 5.30
CA GLU A 176 25.25 6.07 5.92
C GLU A 176 23.79 5.73 6.25
N MET A 177 23.11 6.61 7.00
CA MET A 177 21.68 6.45 7.33
C MET A 177 20.78 6.35 6.10
N ILE A 178 21.06 7.17 5.07
CA ILE A 178 20.33 7.14 3.81
C ILE A 178 20.47 5.78 3.14
N LEU A 179 21.68 5.24 3.05
CA LEU A 179 21.93 3.96 2.36
C LEU A 179 21.29 2.79 3.10
N GLU A 180 21.42 2.74 4.42
CA GLU A 180 20.77 1.72 5.26
C GLU A 180 19.26 1.74 5.06
N THR A 181 18.67 2.94 5.09
CA THR A 181 17.22 3.12 4.92
C THR A 181 16.78 2.82 3.50
N GLU A 182 17.54 3.25 2.49
CA GLU A 182 17.27 2.99 1.09
C GLU A 182 17.22 1.47 0.80
N ASN A 183 18.12 0.69 1.41
CA ASN A 183 18.12 -0.76 1.29
C ASN A 183 16.82 -1.40 1.85
N LYS A 184 16.26 -0.84 2.93
CA LYS A 184 14.98 -1.29 3.51
C LYS A 184 13.78 -0.87 2.65
N ILE A 185 13.74 0.38 2.17
CA ILE A 185 12.57 0.93 1.46
C ILE A 185 12.54 0.60 -0.03
N LYS A 186 13.67 0.30 -0.67
CA LYS A 186 13.75 -0.05 -2.10
C LYS A 186 12.82 -1.21 -2.48
N PRO A 187 12.86 -2.39 -1.82
CA PRO A 187 11.94 -3.49 -2.15
C PRO A 187 10.48 -3.10 -1.94
N ILE A 188 10.17 -2.32 -0.89
CA ILE A 188 8.80 -1.84 -0.66
C ILE A 188 8.35 -0.90 -1.79
N ARG A 189 9.24 -0.02 -2.27
CA ARG A 189 8.95 0.90 -3.38
C ARG A 189 8.64 0.16 -4.68
N GLU A 190 9.37 -0.93 -4.95
CA GLU A 190 9.16 -1.80 -6.11
C GLU A 190 7.81 -2.52 -6.01
N LEU A 191 7.51 -3.13 -4.86
CA LEU A 191 6.22 -3.79 -4.61
C LEU A 191 5.03 -2.82 -4.69
N LEU A 192 5.16 -1.61 -4.13
CA LEU A 192 4.13 -0.57 -4.25
C LEU A 192 3.85 -0.21 -5.71
N ALA A 193 4.89 -0.15 -6.55
CA ALA A 193 4.73 0.12 -7.97
C ALA A 193 4.02 -1.03 -8.69
N GLU A 194 4.37 -2.27 -8.37
CA GLU A 194 3.79 -3.48 -8.94
C GLU A 194 2.30 -3.63 -8.58
N TYR A 195 1.95 -3.58 -7.29
CA TYR A 195 0.54 -3.69 -6.87
C TYR A 195 -0.33 -2.56 -7.41
N HIS A 196 0.23 -1.34 -7.54
CA HIS A 196 -0.49 -0.25 -8.19
C HIS A 196 -0.77 -0.53 -9.67
N GLN A 197 0.20 -1.08 -10.41
CA GLN A 197 0.01 -1.46 -11.80
C GLN A 197 -1.04 -2.58 -11.96
N ARG A 198 -0.96 -3.62 -11.11
CA ARG A 198 -1.93 -4.72 -11.09
C ARG A 198 -3.34 -4.20 -10.83
N LYS A 199 -3.52 -3.38 -9.78
CA LYS A 199 -4.80 -2.72 -9.47
C LYS A 199 -5.39 -1.98 -10.66
N LEU A 200 -4.57 -1.19 -11.37
CA LEU A 200 -5.04 -0.45 -12.56
C LEU A 200 -5.43 -1.38 -13.71
N ALA A 201 -4.70 -2.48 -13.92
CA ALA A 201 -5.03 -3.45 -14.94
C ALA A 201 -6.36 -4.15 -14.62
N ASP A 202 -6.57 -4.53 -13.36
CA ASP A 202 -7.78 -5.20 -12.89
C ASP A 202 -9.01 -4.29 -12.94
N ILE A 203 -8.88 -3.00 -12.61
CA ILE A 203 -9.93 -2.01 -12.80
C ILE A 203 -10.35 -1.94 -14.27
N LYS A 204 -9.39 -1.86 -15.20
CA LYS A 204 -9.67 -1.82 -16.64
C LYS A 204 -10.35 -3.11 -17.14
N ARG A 205 -9.97 -4.27 -16.60
CA ARG A 205 -10.61 -5.55 -16.91
C ARG A 205 -12.05 -5.57 -16.44
N LEU A 206 -12.32 -5.12 -15.21
CA LEU A 206 -13.67 -5.01 -14.67
C LEU A 206 -14.55 -4.08 -15.51
N GLU A 207 -14.03 -2.90 -15.89
CA GLU A 207 -14.75 -1.97 -16.78
C GLU A 207 -15.08 -2.58 -18.14
N LYS A 208 -14.18 -3.40 -18.69
CA LYS A 208 -14.43 -4.12 -19.95
C LYS A 208 -15.50 -5.18 -19.79
N LEU A 209 -15.46 -5.97 -18.70
CA LEU A 209 -16.48 -6.98 -18.39
C LEU A 209 -17.87 -6.36 -18.26
N LYS A 210 -17.98 -5.24 -17.53
CA LYS A 210 -19.24 -4.49 -17.34
C LYS A 210 -19.84 -3.89 -18.62
N ARG A 211 -19.09 -3.87 -19.73
CA ARG A 211 -19.60 -3.42 -21.05
C ARG A 211 -20.05 -4.59 -21.94
N LEU A 212 -19.65 -5.82 -21.61
CA LEU A 212 -19.95 -7.02 -22.39
C LEU A 212 -21.18 -7.75 -21.87
N ILE A 213 -21.50 -7.55 -20.59
CA ILE A 213 -22.70 -8.02 -19.88
C ILE A 213 -23.73 -6.90 -19.97
#